data_AF-A0A2V9YEL9-F1
#
_entry.id   AF-A0A2V9YEL9-F1
#
_cell.length_a   1.000
_cell.length_b   1.000
_cell.length_c   1.000
_cell.angle_alpha   90.00
_cell.angle_beta   90.00
_cell.angle_gamma   90.00
#
_symmetry.space_group_name_H-M   'P 1'
#
loop_
_entity.id
_entity.type
_entity.pdbx_description
1 polymer ?
#
loop_
_entity_poly.entity_id
_entity_poly.type
_entity_poly.pdbx_seq_one_letter_code
_entity_poly.pdbx_strand_id
1 'polypeptide(L)'
;MYCTGICPTIRDSALKARPSPDWRPWDRKATTIRHSRSWFVGYPELASGDGPFTVEDENGPSSVTDPTREETYKFMDKFVEEMGKLFPDAYFHIGGDEVDGKFWDSNPKIQAFKQAHGMKTNQDLQAYYNQLLQKILAKHHKTMIGWDEILHPDLPKTITVQSWRGQDSLAAAAKQGYSGLLSYGYYLDLMWPTARHYAIDPMSGAAATLTPEQKALILGGESCQWAEWVTPENVDSHIWPRNAAIAERLWSPQDVTDVNSMYARMHAVSLELESLGLAHNSTRDRMLQRMAGTSDVTALRVLANVVEPVKDYNRWSDEKGPIDFHAPLTRMIDAAYPESDTAREFSNLVQQFVQSGYKDQAAEAQIRTWLTLWRYNDAKLHPQLQQSALLQENTPVSQNLAMLGAAGLQVLDYLDKGLAEPDLWKAQQMAVIEQAKKPVAGLLLMVVTPVQQLVESSGQASH
;
A
#
# COMPACT_ATOMS: atom_id res chain seq x y z
N MET A 1 0.69 9.18 -10.84
CA MET A 1 0.55 7.78 -10.39
C MET A 1 1.96 7.25 -10.12
N TYR A 2 2.45 7.41 -8.89
CA TYR A 2 3.87 7.17 -8.60
C TYR A 2 4.19 5.65 -8.55
N CYS A 3 4.89 5.16 -9.57
CA CYS A 3 5.55 3.84 -9.51
C CYS A 3 7.06 4.05 -9.53
N THR A 4 7.70 3.79 -8.39
CA THR A 4 9.17 3.76 -8.27
C THR A 4 9.64 2.33 -8.49
N GLY A 5 10.07 1.99 -9.71
CA GLY A 5 10.77 0.74 -10.01
C GLY A 5 12.26 0.85 -9.70
N ILE A 6 12.81 -0.14 -8.99
CA ILE A 6 14.26 -0.34 -8.86
C ILE A 6 14.71 -1.22 -10.04
N CYS A 7 15.46 -0.65 -10.97
CA CYS A 7 16.14 -1.41 -12.03
C CYS A 7 17.57 -1.75 -11.55
N PRO A 8 17.99 -3.03 -11.52
CA PRO A 8 19.26 -3.43 -10.89
C PRO A 8 20.53 -3.16 -11.72
N THR A 9 20.54 -2.18 -12.64
CA THR A 9 21.70 -1.90 -13.51
C THR A 9 22.07 -0.42 -13.63
N ILE A 10 22.33 0.28 -12.51
CA ILE A 10 23.11 1.55 -12.55
C ILE A 10 24.02 1.65 -11.32
N ARG A 11 25.16 0.93 -11.34
CA ARG A 11 26.33 1.24 -10.50
C ARG A 11 27.13 2.32 -11.24
N ASP A 12 27.10 3.57 -10.75
CA ASP A 12 28.24 4.52 -10.73
C ASP A 12 27.88 6.03 -10.75
N SER A 13 26.62 6.43 -10.96
CA SER A 13 26.28 7.87 -11.05
C SER A 13 25.57 8.47 -9.83
N ALA A 14 25.07 7.67 -8.88
CA ALA A 14 24.26 8.15 -7.75
C ALA A 14 25.06 8.84 -6.62
N LEU A 15 26.39 8.69 -6.56
CA LEU A 15 27.21 9.19 -5.44
C LEU A 15 27.64 10.67 -5.57
N LYS A 16 27.16 11.44 -6.56
CA LYS A 16 27.62 12.83 -6.79
C LYS A 16 26.55 13.90 -7.00
N ALA A 17 25.26 13.58 -6.99
CA ALA A 17 24.23 14.59 -7.16
C ALA A 17 23.77 15.15 -5.81
N ARG A 18 24.11 16.42 -5.51
CA ARG A 18 23.40 17.19 -4.47
C ARG A 18 21.92 17.31 -4.87
N PRO A 19 20.97 17.29 -3.91
CA PRO A 19 19.55 17.43 -4.23
C PRO A 19 19.30 18.82 -4.83
N SER A 20 18.74 18.87 -6.04
CA SER A 20 18.17 20.11 -6.57
C SER A 20 16.79 20.33 -5.93
N PRO A 21 16.34 21.58 -5.73
CA PRO A 21 15.03 21.86 -5.15
C PRO A 21 13.82 21.51 -6.05
N ASP A 22 14.06 21.00 -7.26
CA ASP A 22 13.05 20.86 -8.33
C ASP A 22 12.75 19.39 -8.70
N TRP A 23 12.82 18.47 -7.73
CA TRP A 23 12.42 17.07 -7.96
C TRP A 23 10.89 16.97 -8.10
N ARG A 24 10.38 17.16 -9.33
CA ARG A 24 9.01 16.77 -9.70
C ARG A 24 9.07 15.35 -10.25
N PRO A 25 8.40 14.35 -9.65
CA PRO A 25 8.37 13.03 -10.23
C PRO A 25 7.41 13.06 -11.42
N TRP A 26 7.95 12.89 -12.62
CA TRP A 26 7.17 12.75 -13.85
C TRP A 26 6.81 11.28 -14.05
N ASP A 27 5.53 10.99 -14.29
CA ASP A 27 4.99 9.64 -14.47
C ASP A 27 5.60 8.96 -15.71
N ARG A 28 6.22 7.79 -15.54
CA ARG A 28 6.71 6.93 -16.64
C ARG A 28 5.64 5.97 -17.18
N LYS A 29 4.46 5.97 -16.54
CA LYS A 29 3.27 5.22 -16.96
C LYS A 29 2.27 6.22 -17.53
N ALA A 30 1.84 6.01 -18.77
CA ALA A 30 0.72 6.75 -19.33
C ALA A 30 -0.43 5.76 -19.48
N THR A 31 -1.43 5.82 -18.59
CA THR A 31 -2.63 4.98 -18.71
C THR A 31 -3.51 5.59 -19.79
N THR A 32 -3.67 4.88 -20.90
CA THR A 32 -4.17 5.48 -22.15
C THR A 32 -5.62 5.12 -22.52
N ILE A 33 -6.27 4.22 -21.77
CA ILE A 33 -7.61 3.70 -22.09
C ILE A 33 -8.64 3.97 -20.99
N ARG A 34 -8.37 3.53 -19.75
CA ARG A 34 -9.05 3.99 -18.52
C ARG A 34 -8.09 4.88 -17.74
N HIS A 35 -8.58 5.56 -16.69
CA HIS A 35 -7.81 6.51 -15.87
C HIS A 35 -7.28 7.71 -16.68
N SER A 36 -7.87 7.99 -17.83
CA SER A 36 -7.48 9.09 -18.72
C SER A 36 -8.43 10.29 -18.62
N ARG A 37 -9.21 10.40 -17.54
CA ARG A 37 -10.19 11.49 -17.37
C ARG A 37 -9.56 12.88 -17.51
N SER A 38 -8.36 13.08 -16.95
CA SER A 38 -7.63 14.35 -17.08
C SER A 38 -7.26 14.69 -18.52
N TRP A 39 -7.11 13.68 -19.39
CA TRP A 39 -6.83 13.87 -20.82
C TRP A 39 -8.07 14.38 -21.53
N PHE A 40 -9.26 13.89 -21.15
CA PHE A 40 -10.53 14.28 -21.74
C PHE A 40 -10.94 15.73 -21.40
N VAL A 41 -10.33 16.34 -20.38
CA VAL A 41 -10.50 17.78 -20.11
C VAL A 41 -9.87 18.61 -21.23
N GLY A 42 -8.68 18.23 -21.69
CA GLY A 42 -7.95 18.92 -22.78
C GLY A 42 -8.33 18.43 -24.18
N TYR A 43 -8.73 17.16 -24.29
CA TYR A 43 -9.02 16.46 -25.55
C TYR A 43 -10.30 15.63 -25.40
N PRO A 44 -11.48 16.27 -25.22
CA PRO A 44 -12.75 15.57 -25.01
C PRO A 44 -13.13 14.66 -26.18
N GLU A 45 -12.64 14.93 -27.38
CA GLU A 45 -12.86 14.12 -28.57
C GLU A 45 -12.27 12.70 -28.48
N LEU A 46 -11.35 12.46 -27.55
CA LEU A 46 -10.75 11.14 -27.29
C LEU A 46 -11.64 10.23 -26.44
N ALA A 47 -12.65 10.78 -25.76
CA ALA A 47 -13.53 10.02 -24.88
C ALA A 47 -14.61 9.23 -25.65
N SER A 48 -15.02 8.10 -25.10
CA SER A 48 -16.14 7.29 -25.61
C SER A 48 -17.51 7.85 -25.23
N GLY A 49 -17.57 8.76 -24.26
CA GLY A 49 -18.79 9.38 -23.76
C GLY A 49 -18.74 10.89 -23.88
N ASP A 50 -19.88 11.53 -23.66
CA ASP A 50 -20.00 12.98 -23.73
C ASP A 50 -19.50 13.65 -22.43
N GLY A 51 -18.85 14.81 -22.58
CA GLY A 51 -18.45 15.67 -21.47
C GLY A 51 -19.59 16.60 -20.99
N PRO A 52 -19.27 17.70 -20.28
CA PRO A 52 -17.93 18.18 -19.97
C PRO A 52 -17.23 17.33 -18.90
N PHE A 53 -15.94 17.10 -19.09
CA PHE A 53 -15.08 16.44 -18.10
C PHE A 53 -14.38 17.50 -17.24
N THR A 54 -14.23 17.20 -15.95
CA THR A 54 -13.45 18.00 -15.00
C THR A 54 -12.41 17.10 -14.31
N VAL A 55 -11.31 17.64 -13.78
CA VAL A 55 -10.34 16.82 -13.04
C VAL A 55 -10.86 16.43 -11.66
N GLU A 56 -11.61 17.33 -11.02
CA GLU A 56 -11.87 17.30 -9.57
C GLU A 56 -13.11 16.50 -9.15
N ASP A 57 -14.07 16.28 -10.05
CA ASP A 57 -15.38 15.72 -9.66
C ASP A 57 -15.45 14.21 -9.86
N GLU A 58 -14.88 13.38 -8.99
CA GLU A 58 -14.92 11.91 -9.16
C GLU A 58 -16.31 11.32 -9.42
N ASN A 59 -17.37 11.98 -8.95
CA ASN A 59 -18.77 11.57 -9.14
C ASN A 59 -19.41 12.10 -10.44
N GLY A 60 -18.70 12.97 -11.17
CA GLY A 60 -19.12 13.54 -12.45
C GLY A 60 -19.03 12.55 -13.62
N PRO A 61 -19.37 13.00 -14.85
CA PRO A 61 -19.31 12.17 -16.04
C PRO A 61 -17.94 11.50 -16.20
N SER A 62 -17.94 10.17 -16.23
CA SER A 62 -16.75 9.36 -16.46
C SER A 62 -16.79 8.76 -17.87
N SER A 63 -15.63 8.37 -18.37
CA SER A 63 -15.49 7.74 -19.67
C SER A 63 -14.19 6.95 -19.77
N VAL A 64 -14.03 6.27 -20.89
CA VAL A 64 -12.80 5.62 -21.33
C VAL A 64 -12.48 6.09 -22.74
N THR A 65 -11.22 5.98 -23.15
CA THR A 65 -10.77 6.38 -24.49
C THR A 65 -11.58 5.64 -25.56
N ASP A 66 -11.96 6.32 -26.63
CA ASP A 66 -12.62 5.74 -27.80
C ASP A 66 -11.57 5.13 -28.74
N PRO A 67 -11.46 3.79 -28.81
CA PRO A 67 -10.46 3.11 -29.63
C PRO A 67 -10.87 3.03 -31.11
N THR A 68 -12.06 3.49 -31.47
CA THR A 68 -12.60 3.39 -32.85
C THR A 68 -12.22 4.57 -33.72
N ARG A 69 -11.63 5.61 -33.11
CA ARG A 69 -11.31 6.88 -33.75
C ARG A 69 -9.86 6.94 -34.22
N GLU A 70 -9.64 7.41 -35.45
CA GLU A 70 -8.29 7.63 -35.96
C GLU A 70 -7.57 8.75 -35.19
N GLU A 71 -8.32 9.75 -34.71
CA GLU A 71 -7.78 10.86 -33.92
C GLU A 71 -7.08 10.36 -32.65
N THR A 72 -7.61 9.31 -32.00
CA THR A 72 -7.00 8.67 -30.84
C THR A 72 -5.58 8.23 -31.14
N TYR A 73 -5.36 7.55 -32.26
CA TYR A 73 -4.03 7.04 -32.62
C TYR A 73 -3.10 8.13 -33.13
N LYS A 74 -3.62 9.16 -33.82
CA LYS A 74 -2.83 10.35 -34.21
C LYS A 74 -2.30 11.10 -32.99
N PHE A 75 -3.13 11.24 -31.97
CA PHE A 75 -2.75 11.86 -30.72
C PHE A 75 -1.73 10.98 -29.96
N MET A 76 -1.97 9.67 -29.84
CA MET A 76 -1.03 8.75 -29.18
C MET A 76 0.33 8.69 -29.88
N ASP A 77 0.37 8.73 -31.22
CA ASP A 77 1.63 8.76 -31.98
C ASP A 77 2.47 10.00 -31.66
N LYS A 78 1.85 11.19 -31.64
CA LYS A 78 2.54 12.43 -31.27
C LYS A 78 2.97 12.43 -29.81
N PHE A 79 2.10 11.97 -28.90
CA PHE A 79 2.39 11.91 -27.48
C PHE A 79 3.58 10.99 -27.19
N VAL A 80 3.58 9.77 -27.77
CA VAL A 80 4.69 8.82 -27.64
C VAL A 80 5.97 9.38 -28.26
N GLU A 81 5.89 10.06 -29.41
CA GLU A 81 7.06 10.71 -30.02
C GLU A 81 7.69 11.75 -29.07
N GLU A 82 6.86 12.60 -28.45
CA GLU A 82 7.31 13.63 -27.54
C GLU A 82 7.90 13.02 -26.25
N MET A 83 7.16 12.13 -25.60
CA MET A 83 7.61 11.47 -24.37
C MET A 83 8.84 10.60 -24.61
N GLY A 84 8.92 9.93 -25.77
CA GLY A 84 10.07 9.11 -26.15
C GLY A 84 11.38 9.89 -26.28
N LYS A 85 11.32 11.19 -26.57
CA LYS A 85 12.49 12.10 -26.57
C LYS A 85 12.93 12.49 -25.15
N LEU A 86 12.01 12.52 -24.20
CA LEU A 86 12.28 12.86 -22.80
C LEU A 86 12.78 11.66 -21.99
N PHE A 87 12.23 10.47 -22.27
CA PHE A 87 12.55 9.24 -21.54
C PHE A 87 13.35 8.29 -22.43
N PRO A 88 14.68 8.14 -22.20
CA PRO A 88 15.55 7.32 -23.05
C PRO A 88 15.33 5.82 -22.85
N ASP A 89 14.59 5.41 -21.81
CA ASP A 89 14.30 4.01 -21.51
C ASP A 89 13.62 3.29 -22.68
N ALA A 90 13.96 2.01 -22.88
CA ALA A 90 13.40 1.23 -23.97
C ALA A 90 11.94 0.86 -23.73
N TYR A 91 11.45 0.87 -22.48
CA TYR A 91 10.11 0.46 -22.13
C TYR A 91 9.16 1.65 -22.00
N PHE A 92 7.90 1.42 -22.37
CA PHE A 92 6.82 2.38 -22.21
C PHE A 92 5.59 1.68 -21.68
N HIS A 93 5.14 2.07 -20.48
CA HIS A 93 4.01 1.44 -19.82
C HIS A 93 2.70 2.13 -20.21
N ILE A 94 1.79 1.39 -20.86
CA ILE A 94 0.52 1.93 -21.40
C ILE A 94 -0.67 1.83 -20.42
N GLY A 95 -0.44 1.21 -19.27
CA GLY A 95 -1.51 0.91 -18.32
C GLY A 95 -2.36 -0.24 -18.83
N GLY A 96 -3.65 0.00 -19.05
CA GLY A 96 -4.59 -0.99 -19.58
C GLY A 96 -5.46 -1.69 -18.54
N ASP A 97 -5.40 -1.22 -17.29
CA ASP A 97 -6.12 -1.76 -16.13
C ASP A 97 -7.58 -1.33 -16.06
N GLU A 98 -8.39 -2.21 -15.46
CA GLU A 98 -9.73 -1.92 -14.93
C GLU A 98 -10.77 -1.32 -15.91
N VAL A 99 -10.57 -1.46 -17.23
CA VAL A 99 -11.43 -0.86 -18.26
C VAL A 99 -12.92 -1.16 -18.03
N ASP A 100 -13.71 -0.12 -17.76
CA ASP A 100 -15.16 -0.27 -17.61
C ASP A 100 -15.84 -0.28 -18.98
N GLY A 101 -16.08 -1.49 -19.49
CA GLY A 101 -16.69 -1.72 -20.79
C GLY A 101 -18.09 -1.11 -20.96
N LYS A 102 -18.78 -0.71 -19.88
CA LYS A 102 -20.11 -0.10 -19.96
C LYS A 102 -20.15 1.16 -20.80
N PHE A 103 -19.07 1.95 -20.81
CA PHE A 103 -18.95 3.16 -21.62
C PHE A 103 -18.84 2.86 -23.12
N TRP A 104 -18.22 1.74 -23.48
CA TRP A 104 -18.21 1.27 -24.87
C TRP A 104 -19.55 0.65 -25.25
N ASP A 105 -20.17 -0.09 -24.34
CA ASP A 105 -21.47 -0.73 -24.53
C ASP A 105 -22.59 0.29 -24.74
N SER A 106 -22.53 1.44 -24.09
CA SER A 106 -23.50 2.52 -24.24
C SER A 106 -23.30 3.39 -25.48
N ASN A 107 -22.15 3.33 -26.17
CA ASN A 107 -21.87 4.14 -27.35
C ASN A 107 -22.26 3.41 -28.67
N PRO A 108 -23.28 3.90 -29.40
CA PRO A 108 -23.75 3.24 -30.63
C PRO A 108 -22.71 3.15 -31.75
N LYS A 109 -21.79 4.12 -31.85
CA LYS A 109 -20.73 4.12 -32.87
C LYS A 109 -19.72 3.02 -32.58
N ILE A 110 -19.37 2.83 -31.31
CA ILE A 110 -18.47 1.76 -30.89
C ILE A 110 -19.10 0.39 -31.11
N GLN A 111 -20.40 0.23 -30.82
CA GLN A 111 -21.11 -1.02 -31.11
C GLN A 111 -21.16 -1.32 -32.62
N ALA A 112 -21.42 -0.31 -33.46
CA ALA A 112 -21.38 -0.47 -34.91
C ALA A 112 -19.97 -0.84 -35.41
N PHE A 113 -18.91 -0.24 -34.84
CA PHE A 113 -17.53 -0.58 -35.15
C PHE A 113 -17.20 -2.04 -34.78
N LYS A 114 -17.58 -2.49 -33.59
CA LYS A 114 -17.39 -3.88 -33.14
C LYS A 114 -18.07 -4.86 -34.10
N GLN A 115 -19.31 -4.58 -34.51
CA GLN A 115 -20.04 -5.41 -35.48
C GLN A 115 -19.36 -5.44 -36.85
N ALA A 116 -18.94 -4.29 -37.38
CA ALA A 116 -18.29 -4.19 -38.67
C ALA A 116 -16.93 -4.93 -38.72
N HIS A 117 -16.23 -5.03 -37.59
CA HIS A 117 -14.93 -5.70 -37.47
C HIS A 117 -15.03 -7.11 -36.87
N GLY A 118 -16.24 -7.64 -36.66
CA GLY A 118 -16.45 -8.98 -36.13
C GLY A 118 -16.00 -9.20 -34.67
N MET A 119 -15.85 -8.11 -33.90
CA MET A 119 -15.47 -8.15 -32.48
C MET A 119 -16.66 -8.55 -31.61
N LYS A 120 -16.49 -9.54 -30.73
CA LYS A 120 -17.57 -10.10 -29.90
C LYS A 120 -17.61 -9.46 -28.51
N THR A 121 -16.46 -9.05 -27.99
CA THR A 121 -16.32 -8.58 -26.61
C THR A 121 -15.62 -7.24 -26.53
N ASN A 122 -15.67 -6.60 -25.35
CA ASN A 122 -14.85 -5.43 -25.07
C ASN A 122 -13.37 -5.77 -24.95
N GLN A 123 -13.03 -7.02 -24.59
CA GLN A 123 -11.64 -7.50 -24.60
C GLN A 123 -11.07 -7.51 -26.03
N ASP A 124 -11.87 -7.91 -27.03
CA ASP A 124 -11.45 -7.87 -28.44
C ASP A 124 -11.16 -6.42 -28.88
N LEU A 125 -11.99 -5.47 -28.44
CA LEU A 125 -11.81 -4.05 -28.73
C LEU A 125 -10.57 -3.46 -28.04
N GLN A 126 -10.32 -3.85 -26.77
CA GLN A 126 -9.11 -3.47 -26.05
C GLN A 126 -7.86 -4.09 -26.70
N ALA A 127 -7.92 -5.35 -27.15
CA ALA A 127 -6.84 -5.99 -27.88
C ALA A 127 -6.52 -5.27 -29.19
N TYR A 128 -7.54 -4.85 -29.95
CA TYR A 128 -7.39 -4.01 -31.14
C TYR A 128 -6.66 -2.70 -30.85
N TYR A 129 -7.08 -2.00 -29.79
CA TYR A 129 -6.42 -0.78 -29.32
C TYR A 129 -4.94 -1.02 -28.97
N ASN A 130 -4.67 -2.06 -28.17
CA ASN A 130 -3.32 -2.42 -27.74
C ASN A 130 -2.41 -2.77 -28.93
N GLN A 131 -2.92 -3.47 -29.95
CA GLN A 131 -2.15 -3.78 -31.16
C GLN A 131 -1.72 -2.52 -31.93
N LEU A 132 -2.61 -1.55 -32.08
CA LEU A 132 -2.29 -0.30 -32.75
C LEU A 132 -1.31 0.54 -31.93
N LEU A 133 -1.51 0.62 -30.61
CA LEU A 133 -0.59 1.31 -29.72
C LEU A 133 0.79 0.64 -29.69
N GLN A 134 0.86 -0.70 -29.76
CA GLN A 134 2.12 -1.43 -29.85
C GLN A 134 2.90 -1.07 -31.12
N LYS A 135 2.22 -0.93 -32.26
CA LYS A 135 2.86 -0.49 -33.52
C LYS A 135 3.40 0.93 -33.41
N ILE A 136 2.65 1.83 -32.76
CA ILE A 136 3.09 3.20 -32.48
C ILE A 136 4.35 3.18 -31.59
N LEU A 137 4.33 2.44 -30.48
CA LEU A 137 5.49 2.30 -29.61
C LEU A 137 6.71 1.75 -30.36
N ALA A 138 6.52 0.68 -31.16
CA ALA A 138 7.60 0.09 -31.94
C ALA A 138 8.19 1.05 -32.99
N LYS A 139 7.35 1.86 -33.64
CA LYS A 139 7.78 2.94 -34.55
C LYS A 139 8.71 3.94 -33.85
N HIS A 140 8.47 4.21 -32.57
CA HIS A 140 9.30 5.10 -31.73
C HIS A 140 10.35 4.34 -30.90
N HIS A 141 10.67 3.10 -31.29
CA HIS A 141 11.68 2.25 -30.65
C HIS A 141 11.41 1.97 -29.16
N LYS A 142 10.13 1.90 -28.77
CA LYS A 142 9.68 1.55 -27.43
C LYS A 142 9.06 0.14 -27.37
N THR A 143 9.34 -0.58 -26.30
CA THR A 143 8.77 -1.86 -25.93
C THR A 143 7.59 -1.64 -24.99
N MET A 144 6.44 -2.21 -25.34
CA MET A 144 5.23 -2.08 -24.53
C MET A 144 5.33 -2.85 -23.21
N ILE A 145 4.96 -2.18 -22.12
CA ILE A 145 4.55 -2.82 -20.86
C ILE A 145 3.09 -2.45 -20.61
N GLY A 146 2.29 -3.36 -20.05
CA GLY A 146 0.97 -3.02 -19.53
C GLY A 146 0.54 -3.96 -18.41
N TRP A 147 -0.51 -3.57 -17.71
CA TRP A 147 -1.14 -4.40 -16.69
C TRP A 147 -1.72 -5.67 -17.30
N ASP A 148 -1.88 -6.70 -16.49
CA ASP A 148 -2.17 -8.04 -17.01
C ASP A 148 -3.50 -8.21 -17.76
N GLU A 149 -4.43 -7.25 -17.68
CA GLU A 149 -5.57 -7.16 -18.59
C GLU A 149 -5.20 -6.99 -20.07
N ILE A 150 -4.00 -6.48 -20.39
CA ILE A 150 -3.57 -6.33 -21.78
C ILE A 150 -3.24 -7.67 -22.45
N LEU A 151 -3.08 -8.76 -21.66
CA LEU A 151 -2.64 -10.05 -22.16
C LEU A 151 -3.61 -10.58 -23.24
N HIS A 152 -3.10 -10.71 -24.46
CA HIS A 152 -3.85 -11.22 -25.59
C HIS A 152 -2.91 -11.97 -26.56
N PRO A 153 -3.30 -13.15 -27.09
CA PRO A 153 -2.43 -13.97 -27.95
C PRO A 153 -1.94 -13.27 -29.22
N ASP A 154 -2.73 -12.31 -29.71
CA ASP A 154 -2.39 -11.56 -30.93
C ASP A 154 -1.38 -10.43 -30.72
N LEU A 155 -0.96 -10.16 -29.47
CA LEU A 155 0.13 -9.21 -29.20
C LEU A 155 1.50 -9.89 -29.39
N PRO A 156 2.51 -9.17 -29.90
CA PRO A 156 3.83 -9.75 -30.12
C PRO A 156 4.47 -10.17 -28.79
N LYS A 157 5.24 -11.26 -28.79
CA LYS A 157 5.90 -11.81 -27.59
C LYS A 157 6.97 -10.89 -26.99
N THR A 158 7.28 -9.79 -27.68
CA THR A 158 8.19 -8.73 -27.21
C THR A 158 7.59 -7.84 -26.12
N ILE A 159 6.27 -7.87 -25.90
CA ILE A 159 5.66 -7.08 -24.81
C ILE A 159 6.00 -7.69 -23.45
N THR A 160 5.92 -6.86 -22.41
CA THR A 160 6.01 -7.30 -21.01
C THR A 160 4.68 -7.10 -20.31
N VAL A 161 4.27 -8.07 -19.51
CA VAL A 161 3.02 -8.05 -18.73
C VAL A 161 3.33 -7.79 -17.25
N GLN A 162 2.83 -6.69 -16.70
CA GLN A 162 2.93 -6.41 -15.27
C GLN A 162 1.72 -7.00 -14.55
N SER A 163 1.93 -8.10 -13.84
CA SER A 163 0.87 -8.78 -13.10
C SER A 163 0.64 -8.16 -11.74
N TRP A 164 -0.55 -7.60 -11.59
CA TRP A 164 -0.97 -6.95 -10.36
C TRP A 164 -2.04 -7.73 -9.59
N ARG A 165 -2.63 -8.76 -10.22
CA ARG A 165 -3.69 -9.61 -9.62
C ARG A 165 -3.18 -10.92 -9.03
N GLY A 166 -1.92 -11.30 -9.27
CA GLY A 166 -1.28 -12.44 -8.61
C GLY A 166 -0.43 -13.32 -9.52
N GLN A 167 0.24 -14.29 -8.91
CA GLN A 167 1.15 -15.22 -9.59
C GLN A 167 0.46 -16.07 -10.67
N ASP A 168 -0.87 -16.26 -10.59
CA ASP A 168 -1.65 -16.96 -11.61
C ASP A 168 -1.58 -16.27 -12.97
N SER A 169 -1.75 -14.95 -12.96
CA SER A 169 -1.72 -14.11 -14.15
C SER A 169 -0.29 -14.00 -14.71
N LEU A 170 0.70 -13.84 -13.83
CA LEU A 170 2.12 -13.91 -14.19
C LEU A 170 2.48 -15.24 -14.87
N ALA A 171 2.06 -16.36 -14.28
CA ALA A 171 2.30 -17.70 -14.83
C ALA A 171 1.57 -17.92 -16.16
N ALA A 172 0.37 -17.40 -16.32
CA ALA A 172 -0.39 -17.47 -17.57
C ALA A 172 0.31 -16.71 -18.71
N ALA A 173 0.88 -15.53 -18.43
CA ALA A 173 1.68 -14.77 -19.40
C ALA A 173 2.95 -15.53 -19.81
N ALA A 174 3.70 -16.06 -18.85
CA ALA A 174 4.92 -16.83 -19.09
C ALA A 174 4.66 -18.11 -19.90
N LYS A 175 3.59 -18.86 -19.60
CA LYS A 175 3.18 -20.05 -20.36
C LYS A 175 2.85 -19.74 -21.82
N GLN A 176 2.39 -18.52 -22.10
CA GLN A 176 2.12 -18.02 -23.44
C GLN A 176 3.33 -17.37 -24.12
N GLY A 177 4.51 -17.38 -23.48
CA GLY A 177 5.76 -16.86 -24.02
C GLY A 177 5.95 -15.35 -23.87
N TYR A 178 5.20 -14.68 -22.98
CA TYR A 178 5.41 -13.26 -22.67
C TYR A 178 6.31 -13.10 -21.44
N SER A 179 7.11 -12.04 -21.44
CA SER A 179 7.84 -11.63 -20.24
C SER A 179 6.89 -11.03 -19.21
N GLY A 180 7.20 -11.14 -17.92
CA GLY A 180 6.34 -10.62 -16.86
C GLY A 180 7.04 -10.08 -15.62
N LEU A 181 6.36 -9.17 -14.93
CA LEU A 181 6.75 -8.56 -13.66
C LEU A 181 5.64 -8.79 -12.63
N LEU A 182 5.98 -9.03 -11.36
CA LEU A 182 4.99 -9.11 -10.28
C LEU A 182 4.91 -7.80 -9.49
N SER A 183 3.70 -7.23 -9.37
CA SER A 183 3.39 -6.17 -8.40
C SER A 183 2.38 -6.62 -7.33
N TYR A 184 1.61 -7.69 -7.59
CA TYR A 184 0.72 -8.26 -6.59
C TYR A 184 1.48 -8.57 -5.29
N GLY A 185 0.94 -8.12 -4.17
CA GLY A 185 1.56 -8.28 -2.86
C GLY A 185 2.64 -7.25 -2.53
N TYR A 186 3.02 -6.36 -3.45
CA TYR A 186 3.94 -5.24 -3.24
C TYR A 186 3.26 -3.86 -3.29
N TYR A 187 1.98 -3.80 -2.93
CA TYR A 187 1.18 -2.58 -2.83
C TYR A 187 1.43 -1.91 -1.47
N LEU A 188 2.29 -0.91 -1.45
CA LEU A 188 2.70 -0.22 -0.24
C LEU A 188 1.60 0.69 0.31
N ASP A 189 0.79 1.27 -0.56
CA ASP A 189 -0.37 2.12 -0.26
C ASP A 189 -1.46 1.45 0.59
N LEU A 190 -1.59 0.12 0.51
CA LEU A 190 -2.59 -0.66 1.29
C LEU A 190 -2.21 -0.85 2.76
N MET A 191 -1.13 -0.21 3.21
CA MET A 191 -0.70 -0.09 4.61
C MET A 191 -0.39 -1.42 5.33
N TRP A 192 -0.14 -2.50 4.60
CA TRP A 192 0.15 -3.79 5.20
C TRP A 192 1.54 -3.86 5.85
N PRO A 193 1.72 -4.74 6.87
CA PRO A 193 3.00 -4.97 7.52
C PRO A 193 4.08 -5.47 6.55
N THR A 194 5.32 -5.12 6.86
CA THR A 194 6.53 -5.46 6.08
C THR A 194 6.64 -6.96 5.84
N ALA A 195 6.41 -7.79 6.87
CA ALA A 195 6.50 -9.25 6.76
C ALA A 195 5.59 -9.82 5.67
N ARG A 196 4.43 -9.19 5.42
CA ARG A 196 3.52 -9.61 4.34
C ARG A 196 4.19 -9.43 2.98
N HIS A 197 4.78 -8.26 2.73
CA HIS A 197 5.48 -7.96 1.48
C HIS A 197 6.72 -8.85 1.31
N TYR A 198 7.50 -9.02 2.38
CA TYR A 198 8.72 -9.83 2.36
C TYR A 198 8.48 -11.32 2.06
N ALA A 199 7.30 -11.84 2.41
CA ALA A 199 6.89 -13.22 2.14
C ALA A 199 6.43 -13.47 0.69
N ILE A 200 6.18 -12.43 -0.10
CA ILE A 200 5.77 -12.57 -1.50
C ILE A 200 6.98 -12.97 -2.33
N ASP A 201 6.80 -13.94 -3.21
CA ASP A 201 7.83 -14.36 -4.16
C ASP A 201 7.23 -14.43 -5.58
N PRO A 202 7.81 -13.75 -6.59
CA PRO A 202 7.40 -13.85 -7.98
C PRO A 202 7.37 -15.27 -8.53
N MET A 203 8.20 -16.17 -7.99
CA MET A 203 8.35 -17.57 -8.40
C MET A 203 7.51 -18.55 -7.56
N SER A 204 6.60 -18.06 -6.70
CA SER A 204 5.72 -18.90 -5.87
C SER A 204 4.35 -19.16 -6.53
N GLY A 205 3.47 -19.90 -5.84
CA GLY A 205 2.11 -20.17 -6.32
C GLY A 205 2.08 -20.88 -7.68
N ALA A 206 1.24 -20.42 -8.60
CA ALA A 206 1.19 -20.98 -9.95
C ALA A 206 2.51 -20.84 -10.73
N ALA A 207 3.33 -19.81 -10.44
CA ALA A 207 4.63 -19.60 -11.06
C ALA A 207 5.68 -20.64 -10.63
N ALA A 208 5.48 -21.31 -9.49
CA ALA A 208 6.39 -22.35 -9.01
C ALA A 208 6.49 -23.55 -9.97
N THR A 209 5.39 -23.83 -10.69
CA THR A 209 5.24 -24.97 -11.61
C THR A 209 5.73 -24.71 -13.04
N LEU A 210 6.22 -23.50 -13.32
CA LEU A 210 6.75 -23.14 -14.64
C LEU A 210 8.02 -23.92 -14.99
N THR A 211 8.22 -24.22 -16.27
CA THR A 211 9.49 -24.80 -16.76
C THR A 211 10.63 -23.79 -16.59
N PRO A 212 11.91 -24.21 -16.62
CA PRO A 212 13.04 -23.29 -16.56
C PRO A 212 12.99 -22.17 -17.61
N GLU A 213 12.57 -22.49 -18.83
CA GLU A 213 12.44 -21.51 -19.93
C GLU A 213 11.31 -20.51 -19.66
N GLN A 214 10.21 -20.95 -19.07
CA GLN A 214 9.11 -20.08 -18.67
C GLN A 214 9.47 -19.21 -17.46
N LYS A 215 10.23 -19.75 -16.50
CA LYS A 215 10.74 -18.96 -15.36
C LYS A 215 11.70 -17.87 -15.82
N ALA A 216 12.49 -18.11 -16.86
CA ALA A 216 13.36 -17.09 -17.44
C ALA A 216 12.61 -15.88 -18.04
N LEU A 217 11.30 -15.99 -18.26
CA LEU A 217 10.44 -14.88 -18.68
C LEU A 217 9.95 -14.00 -17.52
N ILE A 218 10.11 -14.44 -16.27
CA ILE A 218 9.77 -13.63 -15.10
C ILE A 218 10.98 -12.72 -14.81
N LEU A 219 10.81 -11.43 -15.07
CA LEU A 219 11.87 -10.43 -14.98
C LEU A 219 12.13 -9.94 -13.54
N GLY A 220 11.17 -10.15 -12.64
CA GLY A 220 11.24 -9.71 -11.25
C GLY A 220 9.90 -9.17 -10.76
N GLY A 221 9.94 -8.09 -9.99
CA GLY A 221 8.75 -7.41 -9.48
C GLY A 221 8.96 -5.92 -9.25
N GLU A 222 7.87 -5.22 -8.95
CA GLU A 222 7.85 -3.78 -8.70
C GLU A 222 6.88 -3.46 -7.56
N SER A 223 7.37 -2.74 -6.56
CA SER A 223 6.53 -2.13 -5.52
C SER A 223 5.74 -0.96 -6.07
N CYS A 224 4.46 -0.89 -5.75
CA CYS A 224 3.58 0.20 -6.16
C CYS A 224 3.21 1.07 -4.95
N GLN A 225 3.33 2.38 -5.10
CA GLN A 225 2.86 3.37 -4.14
C GLN A 225 1.82 4.26 -4.80
N TRP A 226 0.57 3.80 -4.78
CA TRP A 226 -0.57 4.61 -5.19
C TRP A 226 -0.73 5.81 -4.23
N ALA A 227 -1.25 6.92 -4.76
CA ALA A 227 -1.04 8.26 -4.18
C ALA A 227 -2.32 8.94 -3.69
N GLU A 228 -3.43 8.21 -3.60
CA GLU A 228 -4.75 8.74 -3.22
C GLU A 228 -4.73 9.30 -1.79
N TRP A 229 -3.93 8.69 -0.91
CA TRP A 229 -3.73 9.12 0.48
C TRP A 229 -2.30 9.58 0.76
N VAL A 230 -1.64 10.18 -0.24
CA VAL A 230 -0.22 10.56 -0.17
C VAL A 230 -0.03 12.03 -0.50
N THR A 231 0.78 12.68 0.31
CA THR A 231 1.33 14.02 0.09
C THR A 231 2.86 13.95 0.08
N PRO A 232 3.57 15.01 -0.35
CA PRO A 232 5.02 15.09 -0.17
C PRO A 232 5.48 14.93 1.28
N GLU A 233 4.60 15.19 2.27
CA GLU A 233 4.95 15.08 3.69
C GLU A 233 4.96 13.63 4.19
N ASN A 234 4.08 12.75 3.70
CA ASN A 234 3.96 11.35 4.18
C ASN A 234 4.44 10.30 3.17
N VAL A 235 4.88 10.68 1.96
CA VAL A 235 5.32 9.72 0.94
C VAL A 235 6.45 8.80 1.43
N ASP A 236 7.43 9.36 2.15
CA ASP A 236 8.56 8.58 2.65
C ASP A 236 8.12 7.58 3.71
N SER A 237 7.21 7.94 4.62
CA SER A 237 6.72 7.03 5.67
C SER A 237 5.82 5.92 5.13
N HIS A 238 5.21 6.13 3.96
CA HIS A 238 4.51 5.08 3.25
C HIS A 238 5.52 4.14 2.57
N ILE A 239 6.53 4.66 1.86
CA ILE A 239 7.44 3.81 1.09
C ILE A 239 8.45 3.07 1.99
N TRP A 240 9.08 3.80 2.91
CA TRP A 240 10.22 3.33 3.70
C TRP A 240 9.85 3.09 5.16
N PRO A 241 10.43 2.07 5.81
CA PRO A 241 11.48 1.18 5.30
C PRO A 241 10.95 -0.09 4.60
N ARG A 242 9.63 -0.27 4.48
CA ARG A 242 9.01 -1.49 3.91
C ARG A 242 9.54 -1.87 2.53
N ASN A 243 9.79 -0.87 1.69
CA ASN A 243 10.34 -1.09 0.35
C ASN A 243 11.77 -1.69 0.38
N ALA A 244 12.55 -1.51 1.45
CA ALA A 244 13.85 -2.16 1.59
C ALA A 244 13.71 -3.69 1.73
N ALA A 245 12.67 -4.18 2.40
CA ALA A 245 12.38 -5.61 2.49
C ALA A 245 11.93 -6.19 1.14
N ILE A 246 11.16 -5.41 0.35
CA ILE A 246 10.81 -5.79 -1.04
C ILE A 246 12.07 -5.85 -1.90
N ALA A 247 12.97 -4.85 -1.78
CA ALA A 247 14.24 -4.85 -2.49
C ALA A 247 15.09 -6.08 -2.16
N GLU A 248 15.13 -6.51 -0.90
CA GLU A 248 15.80 -7.75 -0.50
C GLU A 248 15.18 -8.98 -1.18
N ARG A 249 13.86 -9.10 -1.19
CA ARG A 249 13.17 -10.20 -1.87
C ARG A 249 13.47 -10.26 -3.37
N LEU A 250 13.63 -9.12 -4.01
CA LEU A 250 13.90 -9.02 -5.45
C LEU A 250 15.40 -9.16 -5.80
N TRP A 251 16.29 -9.14 -4.81
CA TRP A 251 17.75 -9.18 -5.00
C TRP A 251 18.40 -10.45 -4.45
N SER A 252 18.03 -10.87 -3.25
CA SER A 252 18.69 -11.94 -2.50
C SER A 252 18.29 -13.34 -2.99
N PRO A 253 19.06 -14.38 -2.63
CA PRO A 253 18.65 -15.76 -2.86
C PRO A 253 17.25 -16.06 -2.30
N GLN A 254 16.51 -16.92 -3.01
CA GLN A 254 15.10 -17.22 -2.73
C GLN A 254 14.85 -17.72 -1.30
N ASP A 255 15.79 -18.45 -0.73
CA ASP A 255 15.72 -19.05 0.62
C ASP A 255 15.94 -18.06 1.76
N VAL A 256 16.38 -16.83 1.48
CA VAL A 256 16.45 -15.74 2.46
C VAL A 256 15.02 -15.28 2.79
N THR A 257 14.46 -15.84 3.86
CA THR A 257 13.04 -15.71 4.23
C THR A 257 12.81 -15.49 5.73
N ASP A 258 13.87 -15.45 6.54
CA ASP A 258 13.75 -15.22 7.99
C ASP A 258 13.27 -13.79 8.27
N VAL A 259 12.05 -13.71 8.80
CA VAL A 259 11.34 -12.45 9.09
C VAL A 259 11.98 -11.70 10.26
N ASN A 260 12.44 -12.39 11.30
CA ASN A 260 13.06 -11.76 12.47
C ASN A 260 14.42 -11.15 12.10
N SER A 261 15.22 -11.87 11.31
CA SER A 261 16.46 -11.37 10.74
C SER A 261 16.21 -10.16 9.83
N MET A 262 15.16 -10.22 9.00
CA MET A 262 14.76 -9.09 8.14
C MET A 262 14.44 -7.84 8.96
N TYR A 263 13.60 -7.92 9.99
CA TYR A 263 13.29 -6.75 10.83
C TYR A 263 14.51 -6.16 11.53
N ALA A 264 15.40 -7.01 12.05
CA ALA A 264 16.63 -6.55 12.70
C ALA A 264 17.54 -5.76 11.75
N ARG A 265 17.73 -6.26 10.52
CA ARG A 265 18.53 -5.59 9.48
C ARG A 265 17.81 -4.37 8.91
N MET A 266 16.50 -4.43 8.73
CA MET A 266 15.68 -3.32 8.23
C MET A 266 15.76 -2.11 9.17
N HIS A 267 15.83 -2.32 10.49
CA HIS A 267 16.01 -1.21 11.43
C HIS A 267 17.29 -0.41 11.16
N ALA A 268 18.42 -1.10 10.95
CA ALA A 268 19.67 -0.44 10.60
C ALA A 268 19.58 0.31 9.25
N VAL A 269 19.01 -0.34 8.22
CA VAL A 269 18.79 0.28 6.90
C VAL A 269 17.90 1.52 7.00
N SER A 270 16.84 1.48 7.82
CA SER A 270 15.94 2.61 8.06
C SER A 270 16.68 3.85 8.56
N LEU A 271 17.64 3.67 9.49
CA LEU A 271 18.46 4.77 10.00
C LEU A 271 19.44 5.30 8.96
N GLU A 272 20.05 4.41 8.16
CA GLU A 272 20.92 4.82 7.05
C GLU A 272 20.15 5.65 6.02
N LEU A 273 18.92 5.25 5.69
CA LEU A 273 18.06 5.97 4.75
C LEU A 273 17.74 7.40 5.22
N GLU A 274 17.53 7.63 6.52
CA GLU A 274 17.36 9.00 7.03
C GLU A 274 18.63 9.84 6.88
N SER A 275 19.81 9.24 7.03
CA SER A 275 21.08 9.95 6.79
C SER A 275 21.26 10.38 5.32
N LEU A 276 20.53 9.75 4.40
CA LEU A 276 20.51 10.09 2.97
C LEU A 276 19.43 11.12 2.61
N GLY A 277 18.64 11.58 3.59
CA GLY A 277 17.65 12.64 3.42
C GLY A 277 16.21 12.18 3.28
N LEU A 278 15.92 10.87 3.43
CA LEU A 278 14.54 10.40 3.57
C LEU A 278 14.00 10.81 4.94
N ALA A 279 12.70 11.08 5.00
CA ALA A 279 12.08 11.67 6.18
C ALA A 279 10.97 10.79 6.78
N HIS A 280 11.08 9.47 6.58
CA HIS A 280 10.06 8.51 7.01
C HIS A 280 9.87 8.48 8.52
N ASN A 281 10.92 8.68 9.35
CA ASN A 281 10.74 8.81 10.80
C ASN A 281 10.63 10.27 11.24
N SER A 282 11.52 11.14 10.75
CA SER A 282 11.64 12.53 11.21
C SER A 282 10.41 13.41 10.91
N THR A 283 9.69 13.19 9.81
CA THR A 283 8.50 13.99 9.48
C THR A 283 7.33 13.71 10.44
N ARG A 284 7.23 12.49 10.96
CA ARG A 284 6.13 12.10 11.85
C ARG A 284 6.04 13.00 13.07
N ASP A 285 7.17 13.30 13.71
CA ASP A 285 7.20 14.17 14.88
C ASP A 285 6.69 15.58 14.58
N ARG A 286 6.99 16.11 13.40
CA ARG A 286 6.45 17.40 12.96
C ARG A 286 4.93 17.34 12.78
N MET A 287 4.41 16.25 12.20
CA MET A 287 2.97 16.06 12.06
C MET A 287 2.29 15.97 13.44
N LEU A 288 2.88 15.23 14.39
CA LEU A 288 2.38 15.14 15.76
C LEU A 288 2.38 16.52 16.46
N GLN A 289 3.44 17.31 16.31
CA GLN A 289 3.54 18.65 16.91
C GLN A 289 2.52 19.61 16.33
N ARG A 290 2.31 19.57 15.01
CA ARG A 290 1.27 20.33 14.32
C ARG A 290 -0.13 19.95 14.81
N MET A 291 -0.40 18.66 14.97
CA MET A 291 -1.67 18.19 15.52
C MET A 291 -1.87 18.62 16.98
N ALA A 292 -0.84 18.55 17.81
CA ALA A 292 -0.92 18.89 19.23
C ALA A 292 -0.90 20.40 19.51
N GLY A 293 -0.40 21.22 18.58
CA GLY A 293 -0.18 22.66 18.81
C GLY A 293 0.93 22.96 19.81
N THR A 294 1.80 21.99 20.11
CA THR A 294 2.89 22.11 21.09
C THR A 294 4.08 21.23 20.67
N SER A 295 5.28 21.57 21.16
CA SER A 295 6.49 20.77 20.94
C SER A 295 6.54 19.51 21.80
N ASP A 296 5.87 19.50 22.96
CA ASP A 296 5.77 18.32 23.82
C ASP A 296 4.67 17.39 23.30
N VAL A 297 5.07 16.42 22.48
CA VAL A 297 4.20 15.39 21.93
C VAL A 297 4.39 14.03 22.59
N THR A 298 4.97 13.99 23.79
CA THR A 298 5.36 12.73 24.44
C THR A 298 4.16 11.78 24.60
N ALA A 299 3.05 12.26 25.14
CA ALA A 299 1.85 11.45 25.32
C ALA A 299 1.17 11.08 24.00
N LEU A 300 1.18 11.99 23.02
CA LEU A 300 0.62 11.74 21.68
C LEU A 300 1.44 10.69 20.93
N ARG A 301 2.77 10.72 21.06
CA ARG A 301 3.67 9.73 20.48
C ARG A 301 3.44 8.34 21.06
N VAL A 302 3.13 8.23 22.36
CA VAL A 302 2.77 6.94 22.98
C VAL A 302 1.55 6.33 22.30
N LEU A 303 0.50 7.12 22.05
CA LEU A 303 -0.69 6.65 21.31
C LEU A 303 -0.32 6.30 19.86
N ALA A 304 0.38 7.21 19.18
CA ALA A 304 0.77 7.04 17.79
C ALA A 304 1.59 5.75 17.59
N ASN A 305 2.47 5.41 18.54
CA ASN A 305 3.35 4.25 18.45
C ASN A 305 2.63 2.90 18.48
N VAL A 306 1.35 2.82 18.85
CA VAL A 306 0.60 1.56 18.95
C VAL A 306 -0.60 1.50 18.03
N VAL A 307 -0.77 2.50 17.17
CA VAL A 307 -1.82 2.54 16.15
C VAL A 307 -1.24 2.40 14.76
N GLU A 308 -2.02 1.83 13.86
CA GLU A 308 -1.74 1.79 12.43
C GLU A 308 -2.97 2.28 11.66
N PRO A 309 -2.80 2.79 10.42
CA PRO A 309 -3.93 3.04 9.53
C PRO A 309 -4.69 1.74 9.26
N VAL A 310 -6.01 1.86 9.02
CA VAL A 310 -6.79 0.78 8.42
C VAL A 310 -6.17 0.31 7.10
N LYS A 311 -6.29 -0.99 6.84
CA LYS A 311 -5.64 -1.66 5.70
C LYS A 311 -6.53 -1.68 4.46
N ASP A 312 -5.94 -2.03 3.32
CA ASP A 312 -6.65 -2.09 2.04
C ASP A 312 -7.42 -0.79 1.73
N TYR A 313 -8.56 -0.90 1.08
CA TYR A 313 -9.45 0.18 0.73
C TYR A 313 -10.37 0.62 1.88
N ASN A 314 -10.16 0.15 3.12
CA ASN A 314 -11.05 0.48 4.24
C ASN A 314 -11.02 1.98 4.58
N ARG A 315 -9.91 2.69 4.30
CA ARG A 315 -9.84 4.14 4.46
C ARG A 315 -10.90 4.86 3.62
N TRP A 316 -11.17 4.37 2.40
CA TRP A 316 -12.23 4.91 1.54
C TRP A 316 -13.63 4.67 2.12
N SER A 317 -13.82 3.56 2.82
CA SER A 317 -15.11 3.23 3.45
C SER A 317 -15.38 4.04 4.71
N ASP A 318 -14.32 4.52 5.37
CA ASP A 318 -14.38 5.36 6.58
C ASP A 318 -14.59 6.86 6.25
N GLU A 319 -14.40 7.27 4.99
CA GLU A 319 -14.61 8.64 4.55
C GLU A 319 -16.10 9.01 4.58
N LYS A 320 -16.44 10.02 5.38
CA LYS A 320 -17.81 10.54 5.50
C LYS A 320 -18.02 11.67 4.51
N GLY A 321 -18.24 11.35 3.24
CA GLY A 321 -18.54 12.35 2.21
C GLY A 321 -17.91 12.04 0.85
N PRO A 322 -18.01 12.97 -0.12
CA PRO A 322 -17.23 12.87 -1.35
C PRO A 322 -15.74 12.96 -1.04
N ILE A 323 -14.93 12.18 -1.75
CA ILE A 323 -13.47 12.27 -1.65
C ILE A 323 -13.03 13.64 -2.14
N ASP A 324 -12.20 14.30 -1.33
CA ASP A 324 -11.56 15.57 -1.66
C ASP A 324 -10.04 15.38 -1.66
N PHE A 325 -9.43 15.26 -2.85
CA PHE A 325 -7.97 15.14 -2.98
C PHE A 325 -7.21 16.42 -2.63
N HIS A 326 -7.91 17.53 -2.37
CA HIS A 326 -7.32 18.75 -1.81
C HIS A 326 -7.40 18.78 -0.28
N ALA A 327 -8.08 17.83 0.35
CA ALA A 327 -8.18 17.77 1.80
C ALA A 327 -6.78 17.59 2.42
N PRO A 328 -6.46 18.35 3.48
CA PRO A 328 -5.16 18.24 4.13
C PRO A 328 -5.03 16.88 4.84
N LEU A 329 -4.01 16.11 4.48
CA LEU A 329 -3.66 14.85 5.15
C LEU A 329 -2.85 15.11 6.42
N THR A 330 -3.52 15.68 7.43
CA THR A 330 -2.89 16.17 8.66
C THR A 330 -3.43 15.52 9.93
N ARG A 331 -4.16 14.41 9.82
CA ARG A 331 -4.76 13.67 10.95
C ARG A 331 -3.82 12.59 11.45
N MET A 332 -4.19 11.93 12.55
CA MET A 332 -3.39 10.84 13.12
C MET A 332 -3.23 9.66 12.15
N ILE A 333 -4.24 9.33 11.35
CA ILE A 333 -4.13 8.30 10.30
C ILE A 333 -3.04 8.61 9.27
N ASP A 334 -2.75 9.89 9.03
CA ASP A 334 -1.73 10.33 8.07
C ASP A 334 -0.31 10.32 8.67
N ALA A 335 -0.22 10.40 10.00
CA ALA A 335 1.04 10.37 10.75
C ALA A 335 1.36 8.97 11.33
N ALA A 336 0.39 8.05 11.36
CA ALA A 336 0.60 6.69 11.82
C ALA A 336 1.47 5.91 10.82
N TYR A 337 2.40 5.10 11.33
CA TYR A 337 3.18 4.24 10.46
C TYR A 337 2.31 3.13 9.88
N PRO A 338 2.61 2.65 8.66
CA PRO A 338 1.94 1.47 8.10
C PRO A 338 2.04 0.25 9.02
N GLU A 339 3.13 0.14 9.77
CA GLU A 339 3.40 -0.91 10.76
C GLU A 339 3.96 -0.32 12.06
N SER A 340 3.46 -0.77 13.20
CA SER A 340 3.91 -0.34 14.53
C SER A 340 5.01 -1.26 15.09
N ASP A 341 6.23 -0.73 15.19
CA ASP A 341 7.35 -1.44 15.83
C ASP A 341 7.04 -1.77 17.31
N THR A 342 6.49 -0.79 18.06
CA THR A 342 6.13 -0.99 19.47
C THR A 342 5.07 -2.07 19.64
N ALA A 343 4.02 -2.12 18.81
CA ALA A 343 3.01 -3.17 18.92
C ALA A 343 3.57 -4.54 18.52
N ARG A 344 4.46 -4.61 17.52
CA ARG A 344 5.13 -5.85 17.12
C ARG A 344 6.03 -6.39 18.23
N GLU A 345 6.87 -5.55 18.82
CA GLU A 345 7.71 -5.91 19.97
C GLU A 345 6.86 -6.36 21.17
N PHE A 346 5.68 -5.75 21.38
CA PHE A 346 4.79 -6.11 22.48
C PHE A 346 4.21 -7.50 22.26
N SER A 347 3.76 -7.75 21.03
CA SER A 347 3.27 -9.06 20.60
C SER A 347 4.34 -10.13 20.81
N ASN A 348 5.60 -9.86 20.45
CA ASN A 348 6.71 -10.79 20.66
C ASN A 348 6.96 -11.07 22.15
N LEU A 349 6.95 -10.05 23.01
CA LEU A 349 7.10 -10.20 24.46
C LEU A 349 5.96 -11.04 25.05
N VAL A 350 4.71 -10.75 24.67
CA VAL A 350 3.54 -11.54 25.12
C VAL A 350 3.66 -12.98 24.68
N GLN A 351 4.01 -13.23 23.40
CA GLN A 351 4.20 -14.58 22.89
C GLN A 351 5.28 -15.34 23.66
N GLN A 352 6.44 -14.70 23.90
CA GLN A 352 7.52 -15.26 24.70
C GLN A 352 7.04 -15.62 26.12
N PHE A 353 6.32 -14.70 26.77
CA PHE A 353 5.79 -14.91 28.11
C PHE A 353 4.79 -16.07 28.15
N VAL A 354 3.84 -16.13 27.22
CA VAL A 354 2.85 -17.22 27.11
C VAL A 354 3.53 -18.56 26.81
N GLN A 355 4.48 -18.60 25.87
CA GLN A 355 5.22 -19.82 25.50
C GLN A 355 6.08 -20.35 26.65
N SER A 356 6.57 -19.47 27.53
CA SER A 356 7.26 -19.88 28.76
C SER A 356 6.34 -20.51 29.81
N GLY A 357 5.03 -20.54 29.57
CA GLY A 357 4.02 -20.90 30.56
C GLY A 357 3.96 -19.87 31.70
N TYR A 358 4.08 -18.58 31.38
CA TYR A 358 4.06 -17.44 32.32
C TYR A 358 5.20 -17.42 33.32
N LYS A 359 6.37 -17.98 32.95
CA LYS A 359 7.54 -18.10 33.84
C LYS A 359 8.65 -17.10 33.52
N ASP A 360 8.60 -16.47 32.34
CA ASP A 360 9.58 -15.47 31.94
C ASP A 360 9.31 -14.12 32.61
N GLN A 361 9.89 -13.95 33.80
CA GLN A 361 9.77 -12.74 34.62
C GLN A 361 10.37 -11.49 33.96
N ALA A 362 11.35 -11.66 33.08
CA ALA A 362 11.95 -10.54 32.36
C ALA A 362 11.00 -10.02 31.28
N ALA A 363 10.35 -10.92 30.54
CA ALA A 363 9.30 -10.57 29.59
C ALA A 363 8.10 -9.92 30.31
N GLU A 364 7.66 -10.50 31.43
CA GLU A 364 6.56 -9.96 32.23
C GLU A 364 6.81 -8.52 32.70
N ALA A 365 8.00 -8.24 33.23
CA ALA A 365 8.37 -6.90 33.70
C ALA A 365 8.29 -5.85 32.57
N GLN A 366 8.71 -6.21 31.35
CA GLN A 366 8.61 -5.33 30.18
C GLN A 366 7.15 -5.12 29.74
N ILE A 367 6.35 -6.20 29.70
CA ILE A 367 4.91 -6.15 29.40
C ILE A 367 4.21 -5.20 30.39
N ARG A 368 4.46 -5.35 31.70
CA ARG A 368 3.90 -4.46 32.74
C ARG A 368 4.29 -3.00 32.54
N THR A 369 5.54 -2.75 32.12
CA THR A 369 6.03 -1.39 31.88
C THR A 369 5.20 -0.70 30.79
N TRP A 370 4.95 -1.38 29.67
CA TRP A 370 4.15 -0.81 28.57
C TRP A 370 2.68 -0.70 28.90
N LEU A 371 2.08 -1.72 29.51
CA LEU A 371 0.68 -1.65 29.93
C LEU A 371 0.45 -0.52 30.95
N THR A 372 1.40 -0.30 31.87
CA THR A 372 1.36 0.82 32.82
C THR A 372 1.46 2.16 32.12
N LEU A 373 2.39 2.29 31.16
CA LEU A 373 2.52 3.48 30.35
C LEU A 373 1.19 3.80 29.65
N TRP A 374 0.59 2.83 28.96
CA TRP A 374 -0.66 2.98 28.22
C TRP A 374 -1.85 3.29 29.11
N ARG A 375 -2.01 2.58 30.24
CA ARG A 375 -3.08 2.83 31.23
C ARG A 375 -3.11 4.29 31.69
N TYR A 376 -1.95 4.88 31.93
CA TYR A 376 -1.84 6.24 32.44
C TYR A 376 -1.63 7.31 31.35
N ASN A 377 -1.43 6.91 30.10
CA ASN A 377 -1.18 7.86 29.01
C ASN A 377 -2.40 8.71 28.69
N ASP A 378 -3.61 8.14 28.77
CA ASP A 378 -4.85 8.86 28.44
C ASP A 378 -5.01 10.14 29.26
N ALA A 379 -4.80 10.07 30.58
CA ALA A 379 -4.87 11.24 31.45
C ALA A 379 -3.84 12.32 31.10
N LYS A 380 -2.64 11.92 30.63
CA LYS A 380 -1.59 12.85 30.18
C LYS A 380 -1.90 13.46 28.81
N LEU A 381 -2.54 12.69 27.94
CA LEU A 381 -2.89 13.08 26.58
C LEU A 381 -4.18 13.92 26.54
N HIS A 382 -5.07 13.74 27.52
CA HIS A 382 -6.38 14.38 27.59
C HIS A 382 -6.37 15.90 27.35
N PRO A 383 -5.45 16.70 27.94
CA PRO A 383 -5.40 18.14 27.66
C PRO A 383 -5.19 18.45 26.17
N GLN A 384 -4.33 17.69 25.48
CA GLN A 384 -4.06 17.88 24.06
C GLN A 384 -5.26 17.48 23.19
N LEU A 385 -5.95 16.38 23.56
CA LEU A 385 -7.16 15.92 22.86
C LEU A 385 -8.31 16.94 22.91
N GLN A 386 -8.42 17.69 24.02
CA GLN A 386 -9.45 18.72 24.19
C GLN A 386 -9.11 20.04 23.51
N GLN A 387 -7.83 20.39 23.42
CA GLN A 387 -7.37 21.68 22.89
C GLN A 387 -7.26 21.72 21.35
N SER A 388 -7.04 20.57 20.71
CA SER A 388 -6.87 20.48 19.26
C SER A 388 -8.06 19.79 18.59
N ALA A 389 -8.70 20.50 17.65
CA ALA A 389 -9.75 19.92 16.82
C ALA A 389 -9.27 18.70 16.00
N LEU A 390 -7.99 18.68 15.62
CA LEU A 390 -7.37 17.57 14.87
C LEU A 390 -7.23 16.29 15.71
N LEU A 391 -7.29 16.39 17.04
CA LEU A 391 -7.10 15.27 17.96
C LEU A 391 -8.41 14.78 18.58
N GLN A 392 -9.53 15.47 18.39
CA GLN A 392 -10.80 15.11 19.02
C GLN A 392 -11.23 13.68 18.67
N GLU A 393 -11.07 13.28 17.41
CA GLU A 393 -11.39 11.92 16.93
C GLU A 393 -10.52 10.82 17.57
N ASN A 394 -9.35 11.17 18.13
CA ASN A 394 -8.45 10.21 18.78
C ASN A 394 -8.80 9.96 20.26
N THR A 395 -9.72 10.72 20.85
CA THR A 395 -10.18 10.52 22.23
C THR A 395 -10.62 9.08 22.52
N PRO A 396 -11.56 8.48 21.76
CA PRO A 396 -11.94 7.08 21.96
C PRO A 396 -10.78 6.10 21.77
N VAL A 397 -9.82 6.39 20.89
CA VAL A 397 -8.64 5.52 20.68
C VAL A 397 -7.75 5.52 21.92
N SER A 398 -7.49 6.70 22.49
CA SER A 398 -6.72 6.88 23.73
C SER A 398 -7.36 6.18 24.93
N GLN A 399 -8.69 6.30 25.07
CA GLN A 399 -9.45 5.62 26.12
C GLN A 399 -9.40 4.10 25.96
N ASN A 400 -9.56 3.59 24.74
CA ASN A 400 -9.44 2.15 24.46
C ASN A 400 -8.05 1.62 24.83
N LEU A 401 -6.98 2.35 24.49
CA LEU A 401 -5.62 1.99 24.87
C LEU A 401 -5.42 1.95 26.39
N ALA A 402 -5.97 2.91 27.13
CA ALA A 402 -5.90 2.92 28.58
C ALA A 402 -6.66 1.74 29.22
N MET A 403 -7.83 1.40 28.68
CA MET A 403 -8.61 0.24 29.13
C MET A 403 -7.89 -1.08 28.86
N LEU A 404 -7.25 -1.24 27.70
CA LEU A 404 -6.41 -2.41 27.41
C LEU A 404 -5.20 -2.51 28.35
N GLY A 405 -4.55 -1.38 28.64
CA GLY A 405 -3.47 -1.31 29.63
C GLY A 405 -3.93 -1.78 31.01
N ALA A 406 -5.10 -1.34 31.45
CA ALA A 406 -5.69 -1.77 32.71
C ALA A 406 -6.06 -3.27 32.72
N ALA A 407 -6.70 -3.76 31.66
CA ALA A 407 -7.08 -5.16 31.51
C ALA A 407 -5.85 -6.08 31.57
N GLY A 408 -4.82 -5.77 30.78
CA GLY A 408 -3.58 -6.55 30.75
C GLY A 408 -2.87 -6.58 32.10
N LEU A 409 -2.77 -5.45 32.81
CA LEU A 409 -2.16 -5.43 34.14
C LEU A 409 -2.92 -6.30 35.14
N GLN A 410 -4.25 -6.26 35.07
CA GLN A 410 -5.07 -7.04 35.97
C GLN A 410 -4.96 -8.55 35.71
N VAL A 411 -4.80 -9.00 34.46
CA VAL A 411 -4.46 -10.40 34.15
C VAL A 411 -3.16 -10.81 34.85
N LEU A 412 -2.11 -10.00 34.71
CA LEU A 412 -0.81 -10.31 35.29
C LEU A 412 -0.88 -10.36 36.82
N ASP A 413 -1.67 -9.47 37.45
CA ASP A 413 -1.92 -9.50 38.90
C ASP A 413 -2.67 -10.78 39.36
N TYR A 414 -3.52 -11.37 38.52
CA TYR A 414 -4.15 -12.68 38.82
C TYR A 414 -3.14 -13.82 38.69
N LEU A 415 -2.31 -13.80 37.64
CA LEU A 415 -1.26 -14.80 37.43
C LEU A 415 -0.25 -14.82 38.59
N ASP A 416 0.22 -13.67 39.05
CA ASP A 416 1.13 -13.56 40.20
C ASP A 416 0.58 -14.20 41.48
N LYS A 417 -0.74 -14.07 41.68
CA LYS A 417 -1.43 -14.58 42.86
C LYS A 417 -1.84 -16.04 42.72
N GLY A 418 -1.62 -16.66 41.56
CA GLY A 418 -2.13 -17.99 41.24
C GLY A 418 -3.65 -18.08 41.33
N LEU A 419 -4.35 -16.97 41.05
CA LEU A 419 -5.80 -16.89 41.15
C LEU A 419 -6.45 -17.08 39.77
N ALA A 420 -7.56 -17.80 39.75
CA ALA A 420 -8.43 -17.82 38.58
C ALA A 420 -9.17 -16.49 38.45
N GLU A 421 -9.25 -15.99 37.22
CA GLU A 421 -10.03 -14.81 36.86
C GLU A 421 -11.53 -15.09 37.02
N PRO A 422 -12.33 -14.17 37.60
CA PRO A 422 -13.78 -14.33 37.65
C PRO A 422 -14.40 -14.31 36.24
N ASP A 423 -15.30 -15.25 35.93
CA ASP A 423 -15.95 -15.36 34.61
C ASP A 423 -16.60 -14.06 34.15
N LEU A 424 -17.30 -13.37 35.06
CA LEU A 424 -17.94 -12.08 34.77
C LEU A 424 -16.91 -11.01 34.39
N TRP A 425 -15.78 -10.97 35.09
CA TRP A 425 -14.70 -10.04 34.79
C TRP A 425 -14.09 -10.34 33.42
N LYS A 426 -13.83 -11.61 33.13
CA LYS A 426 -13.29 -12.04 31.83
C LYS A 426 -14.25 -11.65 30.69
N ALA A 427 -15.55 -11.88 30.86
CA ALA A 427 -16.57 -11.46 29.89
C ALA A 427 -16.57 -9.93 29.67
N GLN A 428 -16.40 -9.14 30.74
CA GLN A 428 -16.30 -7.67 30.64
C GLN A 428 -15.03 -7.24 29.87
N GLN A 429 -13.88 -7.85 30.17
CA GLN A 429 -12.63 -7.52 29.45
C GLN A 429 -12.70 -7.93 27.97
N MET A 430 -13.30 -9.08 27.67
CA MET A 430 -13.51 -9.49 26.28
C MET A 430 -14.42 -8.51 25.54
N ALA A 431 -15.46 -7.96 26.17
CA ALA A 431 -16.29 -6.92 25.54
C ALA A 431 -15.49 -5.63 25.24
N VAL A 432 -14.61 -5.21 26.15
CA VAL A 432 -13.69 -4.08 25.92
C VAL A 432 -12.75 -4.37 24.76
N ILE A 433 -12.17 -5.57 24.72
CA ILE A 433 -11.28 -6.02 23.63
C ILE A 433 -12.01 -6.00 22.29
N GLU A 434 -13.20 -6.58 22.20
CA GLU A 434 -14.01 -6.59 20.97
C GLU A 434 -14.37 -5.18 20.50
N GLN A 435 -14.60 -4.25 21.42
CA GLN A 435 -14.82 -2.86 21.07
C GLN A 435 -13.54 -2.18 20.56
N ALA A 436 -12.39 -2.46 21.18
CA ALA A 436 -11.10 -1.91 20.78
C ALA A 436 -10.54 -2.48 19.46
N LYS A 437 -11.02 -3.66 19.02
CA LYS A 437 -10.71 -4.23 17.70
C LYS A 437 -11.28 -3.41 16.54
N LYS A 438 -12.37 -2.68 16.76
CA LYS A 438 -13.04 -1.92 15.71
C LYS A 438 -12.19 -0.70 15.34
N PRO A 439 -12.07 -0.36 14.05
CA PRO A 439 -11.44 0.88 13.63
C PRO A 439 -12.11 2.10 14.26
N VAL A 440 -11.31 3.06 14.68
CA VAL A 440 -11.76 4.34 15.21
C VAL A 440 -10.88 5.44 14.64
N ALA A 441 -11.48 6.47 14.04
CA ALA A 441 -10.75 7.52 13.30
C ALA A 441 -9.84 6.96 12.17
N GLY A 442 -10.27 5.86 11.54
CA GLY A 442 -9.50 5.14 10.52
C GLY A 442 -8.19 4.52 11.05
N LEU A 443 -8.08 4.32 12.36
CA LEU A 443 -6.95 3.70 13.02
C LEU A 443 -7.33 2.35 13.62
N LEU A 444 -6.37 1.43 13.58
CA LEU A 444 -6.37 0.14 14.26
C LEU A 444 -5.46 0.21 15.47
N LEU A 445 -5.92 -0.30 16.62
CA LEU A 445 -5.10 -0.39 17.82
C LEU A 445 -4.40 -1.75 17.86
N MET A 446 -3.09 -1.76 17.60
CA MET A 446 -2.36 -2.99 17.26
C MET A 446 -1.98 -3.84 18.47
N VAL A 447 -2.14 -3.31 19.68
CA VAL A 447 -1.88 -4.03 20.94
C VAL A 447 -3.09 -4.84 21.43
N VAL A 448 -4.24 -4.77 20.74
CA VAL A 448 -5.47 -5.47 21.13
C VAL A 448 -5.28 -6.98 21.13
N THR A 449 -4.73 -7.55 20.06
CA THR A 449 -4.54 -9.01 19.94
C THR A 449 -3.59 -9.58 20.99
N PRO A 450 -2.41 -8.99 21.26
CA PRO A 450 -1.56 -9.46 22.36
C PRO A 450 -2.22 -9.34 23.75
N VAL A 451 -2.97 -8.26 24.02
CA VAL A 451 -3.72 -8.15 25.30
C VAL A 451 -4.81 -9.23 25.39
N GLN A 452 -5.51 -9.52 24.30
CA GLN A 452 -6.47 -10.61 24.25
C GLN A 452 -5.82 -11.96 24.55
N GLN A 453 -4.64 -12.24 24.00
CA GLN A 453 -3.91 -13.48 24.27
C GLN A 453 -3.62 -13.65 25.78
N LEU A 454 -3.23 -12.58 26.47
CA LEU A 454 -3.04 -12.60 27.93
C LEU A 454 -4.35 -12.96 28.66
N VAL A 455 -5.46 -12.29 28.32
CA VAL A 455 -6.78 -12.50 28.95
C VAL A 455 -7.35 -13.90 28.66
N GLU A 456 -7.13 -14.44 27.47
CA GLU A 456 -7.66 -15.76 27.10
C GLU A 456 -6.88 -16.88 27.78
N SER A 457 -5.55 -16.77 27.78
CA SER A 457 -4.64 -17.89 28.07
C SER A 457 -4.39 -18.09 29.57
N SER A 458 -4.67 -17.10 30.42
CA SER A 458 -4.62 -17.20 31.88
C SER A 458 -5.56 -18.27 32.46
N GLY A 459 -6.67 -18.55 31.77
CA GLY A 459 -7.62 -19.61 32.17
C GLY A 459 -7.08 -21.03 32.01
N GLN A 460 -5.99 -21.22 31.26
CA GLN A 460 -5.38 -22.53 30.99
C GLN A 460 -4.16 -22.82 31.89
N ALA A 461 -3.62 -21.82 32.59
CA ALA A 461 -2.45 -21.96 33.47
C ALA A 461 -2.77 -22.66 34.81
N SER A 462 -4.05 -22.88 35.12
CA SER A 462 -4.55 -23.43 36.39
C SER A 462 -4.63 -24.97 36.44
N HIS A 463 -3.94 -25.68 35.53
CA HIS A 463 -3.95 -27.14 35.46
C HIS A 463 -2.56 -27.77 35.53
#